data_AF-A0AAV6BH98-F1
#
_entry.id   AF-A0AAV6BH98-F1
#
_cell.length_a   1.000
_cell.length_b   1.000
_cell.length_c   1.000
_cell.angle_alpha   90.00
_cell.angle_beta   90.00
_cell.angle_gamma   90.00
#
_symmetry.space_group_name_H-M   'P 1'
#
loop_
_entity.id
_entity.type
_entity.pdbx_description
1 polymer ?
#
loop_
_entity_poly.entity_id
_entity_poly.type
_entity_poly.pdbx_seq_one_letter_code
_entity_poly.pdbx_strand_id
1 'polypeptide(L)'
;MSSDEREHFLRIWEYESGLTGKLLRSLPKDQYDFRPDPEGRSLGELAWHLAELEAFMSNIAASRRFDVPKPAGLDRPRTVPELATGYDRIHLEAVEQVRAIRPEDLDREFPFVDGKPIS
;
A
#
# COMPACT_ATOMS: atom_id res chain seq x y z
N MET A 1 13.74 4.38 21.75
CA MET A 1 12.87 5.41 21.16
C MET A 1 12.24 4.88 19.88
N SER A 2 13.01 4.36 18.92
CA SER A 2 12.51 3.76 17.65
C SER A 2 11.39 2.67 17.73
N SER A 3 11.36 1.79 18.75
CA SER A 3 10.26 0.80 18.86
C SER A 3 8.88 1.43 19.07
N ASP A 4 8.82 2.59 19.73
CA ASP A 4 7.56 3.31 19.99
C ASP A 4 7.04 3.99 18.71
N GLU A 5 7.94 4.48 17.85
CA GLU A 5 7.60 5.13 16.58
C GLU A 5 6.99 4.16 15.57
N ARG A 6 7.60 2.98 15.40
CA ARG A 6 7.04 1.92 14.53
C ARG A 6 5.67 1.47 15.04
N GLU A 7 5.52 1.26 16.34
CA GLU A 7 4.23 0.90 16.92
C GLU A 7 3.20 2.01 16.76
N HIS A 8 3.60 3.27 16.93
CA HIS A 8 2.73 4.42 16.70
C HIS A 8 2.26 4.51 15.24
N PHE A 9 3.19 4.36 14.28
CA PHE A 9 2.88 4.30 12.86
C PHE A 9 1.88 3.17 12.56
N LEU A 10 2.16 1.94 13.02
CA LEU A 10 1.28 0.80 12.80
C LEU A 10 -0.12 1.01 13.38
N ARG A 11 -0.24 1.64 14.56
CA ARG A 11 -1.55 1.96 15.15
C ARG A 11 -2.36 2.93 14.29
N ILE A 12 -1.73 3.99 13.79
CA ILE A 12 -2.41 4.96 12.92
C ILE A 12 -2.75 4.31 11.58
N TRP A 13 -1.81 3.59 10.99
CA TRP A 13 -1.99 2.98 9.68
C TRP A 13 -3.10 1.93 9.67
N GLU A 14 -3.22 1.11 10.72
CA GLU A 14 -4.32 0.16 10.90
C GLU A 14 -5.68 0.89 10.92
N TYR A 15 -5.77 2.03 11.64
CA TYR A 15 -6.99 2.83 11.69
C TYR A 15 -7.36 3.38 10.30
N GLU A 16 -6.41 4.01 9.61
CA GLU A 16 -6.62 4.59 8.28
C GLU A 16 -6.91 3.52 7.21
N SER A 17 -6.25 2.36 7.30
CA SER A 17 -6.52 1.21 6.44
C SER A 17 -7.93 0.66 6.66
N GLY A 18 -8.39 0.61 7.91
CA GLY A 18 -9.78 0.26 8.23
C GLY A 18 -10.81 1.21 7.61
N LEU A 19 -10.51 2.52 7.53
CA LEU A 19 -11.34 3.50 6.82
C LEU A 19 -11.26 3.31 5.31
N THR A 20 -10.08 3.04 4.76
CA THR A 20 -9.88 2.73 3.34
C THR A 20 -10.67 1.49 2.91
N GLY A 21 -10.61 0.41 3.69
CA GLY A 21 -11.42 -0.79 3.43
C GLY A 21 -12.93 -0.50 3.45
N LYS A 22 -13.41 0.38 4.35
CA LYS A 22 -14.82 0.81 4.36
C LYS A 22 -15.18 1.59 3.09
N LEU A 23 -14.32 2.49 2.64
CA LEU A 23 -14.47 3.19 1.37
C LEU A 23 -14.58 2.20 0.20
N LEU A 24 -13.64 1.27 0.08
CA LEU A 24 -13.63 0.26 -1.00
C LEU A 24 -14.91 -0.59 -1.01
N ARG A 25 -15.42 -0.98 0.16
CA ARG A 25 -16.68 -1.73 0.29
C ARG A 25 -17.93 -0.92 -0.06
N SER A 26 -17.84 0.41 -0.02
CA SER A 26 -18.94 1.32 -0.37
C SER A 26 -19.05 1.62 -1.87
N LEU A 27 -18.06 1.19 -2.67
CA LEU A 27 -18.03 1.48 -4.10
C LEU A 27 -19.20 0.82 -4.85
N PRO A 28 -19.77 1.50 -5.86
CA PRO A 28 -20.82 0.95 -6.72
C PRO A 28 -20.33 -0.30 -7.47
N LYS A 29 -20.99 -1.44 -7.22
CA LYS A 29 -20.54 -2.77 -7.68
C LYS A 29 -20.45 -2.92 -9.20
N ASP A 30 -21.27 -2.17 -9.92
CA ASP A 30 -21.46 -2.19 -11.37
C ASP A 30 -20.69 -1.09 -12.11
N GLN A 31 -19.87 -0.29 -11.40
CA GLN A 31 -19.16 0.85 -11.98
C GLN A 31 -17.63 0.72 -11.92
N TYR A 32 -17.10 -0.50 -12.01
CA TYR A 32 -15.65 -0.73 -12.06
C TYR A 32 -14.97 0.12 -13.16
N ASP A 33 -15.55 0.16 -14.36
CA ASP A 33 -15.01 0.86 -15.52
C ASP A 33 -15.43 2.33 -15.64
N PHE A 34 -16.17 2.86 -14.65
CA PHE A 34 -16.53 4.27 -14.63
C PHE A 34 -15.28 5.15 -14.62
N ARG A 35 -15.27 6.14 -15.52
CA ARG A 35 -14.16 7.08 -15.74
C ARG A 35 -14.68 8.51 -15.62
N PRO A 36 -14.27 9.27 -14.58
CA PRO A 36 -14.57 10.69 -14.49
C PRO A 36 -13.96 11.48 -15.65
N ASP A 37 -12.74 11.11 -16.05
CA ASP A 37 -12.03 11.60 -17.22
C ASP A 37 -11.85 10.43 -18.21
N PRO A 38 -12.24 10.55 -19.49
CA PRO A 38 -12.16 9.45 -20.47
C PRO A 38 -10.76 8.90 -20.71
N GLU A 39 -9.70 9.72 -20.55
CA GLU A 39 -8.30 9.31 -20.71
C GLU A 39 -7.66 8.85 -19.39
N GLY A 40 -8.37 9.07 -18.28
CA GLY A 40 -7.96 8.71 -16.94
C GLY A 40 -8.16 7.24 -16.56
N ARG A 41 -7.67 6.93 -15.36
CA ARG A 41 -7.90 5.64 -14.68
C ARG A 41 -9.38 5.51 -14.30
N SER A 42 -9.92 4.30 -14.46
CA SER A 42 -11.28 4.01 -13.97
C SER A 42 -11.33 3.94 -12.44
N LEU A 43 -12.56 3.93 -11.90
CA LEU A 43 -12.81 3.75 -10.47
C LEU A 43 -12.10 2.51 -9.91
N GLY A 44 -12.22 1.36 -10.58
CA GLY A 44 -11.56 0.13 -10.17
C GLY A 44 -10.03 0.20 -10.25
N GLU A 45 -9.48 0.94 -11.21
CA GLU A 45 -8.03 1.14 -11.35
C GLU A 45 -7.47 2.03 -10.25
N LEU A 46 -8.18 3.11 -9.90
CA LEU A 46 -7.82 3.99 -8.78
C LEU A 46 -7.96 3.29 -7.43
N ALA A 47 -9.03 2.55 -7.24
CA ALA A 47 -9.26 1.77 -6.03
C ALA A 47 -8.17 0.71 -5.82
N TRP A 48 -7.79 -0.03 -6.88
CA TRP A 48 -6.69 -0.99 -6.79
C TRP A 48 -5.34 -0.33 -6.53
N HIS A 49 -5.13 0.89 -7.05
CA HIS A 49 -3.88 1.60 -6.87
C HIS A 49 -3.52 1.83 -5.38
N LEU A 50 -4.53 1.95 -4.50
CA LEU A 50 -4.30 2.03 -3.06
C LEU A 50 -3.65 0.76 -2.50
N ALA A 51 -4.08 -0.41 -2.98
CA ALA A 51 -3.47 -1.68 -2.60
C ALA A 51 -2.06 -1.84 -3.20
N GLU A 52 -1.82 -1.33 -4.41
CA GLU A 52 -0.47 -1.29 -4.99
C GLU A 52 0.48 -0.44 -4.13
N LEU A 53 0.04 0.71 -3.65
CA LEU A 53 0.85 1.57 -2.78
C LEU A 53 1.24 0.87 -1.48
N GLU A 54 0.30 0.19 -0.82
CA GLU A 54 0.58 -0.62 0.39
C GLU A 54 1.72 -1.63 0.13
N ALA A 55 1.57 -2.43 -0.93
CA ALA A 55 2.51 -3.51 -1.24
C ALA A 55 3.89 -3.01 -1.68
N PHE A 56 3.94 -1.96 -2.51
CA PHE A 56 5.22 -1.41 -2.98
C PHE A 56 5.94 -0.66 -1.87
N MET A 57 5.25 0.19 -1.11
CA MET A 57 5.89 1.02 -0.08
C MET A 57 6.42 0.18 1.08
N SER A 58 5.69 -0.86 1.52
CA SER A 58 6.19 -1.77 2.55
C SER A 58 7.41 -2.57 2.07
N ASN A 59 7.42 -3.01 0.81
CA ASN A 59 8.55 -3.73 0.22
C ASN A 59 9.78 -2.81 0.08
N ILE A 60 9.60 -1.58 -0.40
CA ILE A 60 10.68 -0.57 -0.48
C ILE A 60 11.24 -0.30 0.91
N ALA A 61 10.39 -0.12 1.93
CA ALA A 61 10.83 0.12 3.30
C ALA A 61 11.60 -1.09 3.88
N ALA A 62 11.11 -2.31 3.65
CA ALA A 62 11.74 -3.53 4.16
C ALA A 62 13.08 -3.82 3.44
N SER A 63 13.15 -3.61 2.13
CA SER A 63 14.31 -3.92 1.29
C SER A 63 15.32 -2.79 1.16
N ARG A 64 14.94 -1.55 1.52
CA ARG A 64 15.74 -0.32 1.40
C ARG A 64 16.21 -0.04 -0.02
N ARG A 65 15.32 -0.21 -0.99
CA ARG A 65 15.59 0.04 -2.40
C ARG A 65 14.30 0.38 -3.12
N PHE A 66 14.38 1.31 -4.08
CA PHE A 66 13.24 1.67 -4.93
C PHE A 66 13.09 0.75 -6.15
N ASP A 67 14.21 0.14 -6.59
CA ASP A 67 14.20 -0.99 -7.52
C ASP A 67 13.72 -2.25 -6.79
N VAL A 68 12.39 -2.41 -6.75
CA VAL A 68 11.75 -3.64 -6.30
C VAL A 68 10.90 -4.22 -7.42
N PRO A 69 10.94 -5.54 -7.65
CA PRO A 69 10.02 -6.17 -8.57
C PRO A 69 8.59 -6.05 -8.05
N LYS A 70 7.60 -6.14 -8.96
CA LYS A 70 6.18 -6.21 -8.59
C LYS A 70 5.97 -7.33 -7.55
N PRO A 71 5.40 -7.03 -6.37
CA PRO A 71 5.08 -8.05 -5.38
C PRO A 71 4.18 -9.16 -5.95
N ALA A 72 4.42 -10.40 -5.54
CA ALA A 72 3.61 -11.54 -5.97
C ALA A 72 2.15 -11.37 -5.52
N GLY A 73 1.20 -11.83 -6.34
CA GLY A 73 -0.23 -11.74 -6.01
C GLY A 73 -0.83 -10.34 -6.07
N LEU A 74 -0.12 -9.37 -6.66
CA LEU A 74 -0.62 -8.00 -6.88
C LEU A 74 -1.36 -7.86 -8.23
N ASP A 75 -2.04 -8.91 -8.66
CA ASP A 75 -2.85 -8.88 -9.89
C ASP A 75 -4.17 -8.18 -9.63
N ARG A 76 -4.47 -7.19 -10.47
CA ARG A 76 -5.62 -6.32 -10.28
C ARG A 76 -6.93 -7.10 -10.45
N PRO A 77 -7.78 -7.18 -9.41
CA PRO A 77 -9.12 -7.73 -9.54
C PRO A 77 -9.95 -6.92 -10.53
N ARG A 78 -10.88 -7.60 -11.21
CA ARG A 78 -11.75 -6.98 -12.24
C ARG A 78 -13.18 -6.73 -11.76
N THR A 79 -13.43 -6.94 -10.48
CA THR A 79 -14.72 -6.66 -9.86
C THR A 79 -14.54 -5.83 -8.60
N VAL A 80 -15.49 -4.93 -8.34
CA VAL A 80 -15.46 -4.06 -7.16
C VAL A 80 -15.44 -4.83 -5.83
N PRO A 81 -16.23 -5.92 -5.65
CA PRO A 81 -16.21 -6.68 -4.40
C PRO A 81 -14.82 -7.26 -4.06
N GLU A 82 -14.06 -7.68 -5.08
CA GLU A 82 -12.73 -8.26 -4.89
C GLU A 82 -11.65 -7.22 -4.53
N LEU A 83 -11.87 -5.94 -4.85
CA LEU A 83 -10.90 -4.87 -4.54
C LEU A 83 -10.71 -4.71 -3.03
N ALA A 84 -11.80 -4.71 -2.26
CA ALA A 84 -11.73 -4.60 -0.81
C ALA A 84 -11.03 -5.81 -0.17
N THR A 85 -11.39 -7.03 -0.59
CA THR A 85 -10.74 -8.25 -0.10
C THR A 85 -9.26 -8.30 -0.45
N GLY A 86 -8.90 -7.86 -1.67
CA GLY A 86 -7.50 -7.77 -2.09
C GLY A 86 -6.72 -6.74 -1.27
N TYR A 87 -7.30 -5.56 -1.02
CA TYR A 87 -6.69 -4.53 -0.16
C TYR A 87 -6.48 -5.03 1.26
N ASP A 88 -7.50 -5.63 1.89
CA ASP A 88 -7.41 -6.14 3.27
C ASP A 88 -6.26 -7.18 3.39
N ARG A 89 -6.14 -8.10 2.41
CA ARG A 89 -5.02 -9.08 2.38
C ARG A 89 -3.67 -8.38 2.26
N ILE A 90 -3.53 -7.45 1.32
CA ILE A 90 -2.26 -6.77 1.06
C ILE A 90 -1.84 -5.93 2.27
N HIS A 91 -2.79 -5.27 2.93
CA HIS A 91 -2.51 -4.51 4.15
C HIS A 91 -1.94 -5.41 5.25
N LEU A 92 -2.54 -6.58 5.48
CA LEU A 92 -2.03 -7.54 6.46
C LEU A 92 -0.59 -7.97 6.13
N GLU A 93 -0.30 -8.28 4.87
CA GLU A 93 1.04 -8.62 4.42
C GLU A 93 2.03 -7.46 4.61
N ALA A 94 1.60 -6.23 4.31
CA ALA A 94 2.40 -5.02 4.45
C ALA A 94 2.71 -4.69 5.93
N VAL A 95 1.73 -4.87 6.83
CA VAL A 95 1.91 -4.74 8.28
C VAL A 95 2.94 -5.73 8.80
N GLU A 96 2.89 -6.99 8.38
CA GLU A 96 3.88 -7.99 8.79
C GLU A 96 5.30 -7.62 8.31
N GLN A 97 5.44 -7.10 7.09
CA GLN A 97 6.72 -6.61 6.59
C GLN A 97 7.26 -5.45 7.43
N VAL A 98 6.42 -4.48 7.76
CA VAL A 98 6.84 -3.31 8.56
C VAL A 98 7.16 -3.71 10.01
N ARG A 99 6.40 -4.64 10.61
CA ARG A 99 6.72 -5.21 11.94
C ARG A 99 8.08 -5.90 11.98
N ALA A 100 8.48 -6.53 10.87
CA ALA A 100 9.77 -7.21 10.75
C ALA A 100 10.96 -6.25 10.62
N ILE A 101 10.73 -4.96 10.35
CA ILE A 101 11.81 -3.96 10.30
C ILE A 101 12.36 -3.76 11.72
N ARG A 102 13.68 -3.94 11.88
CA ARG A 102 14.34 -3.75 13.17
C ARG A 102 14.29 -2.28 13.59
N PRO A 103 14.12 -1.97 14.89
CA PRO A 103 14.14 -0.60 15.37
C PRO A 103 15.41 0.18 14.98
N GLU A 104 16.60 -0.43 15.12
CA GLU A 104 17.88 0.21 14.75
C GLU A 104 18.01 0.56 13.24
N ASP A 105 17.13 0.01 12.42
CA ASP A 105 17.16 0.13 10.97
C ASP A 105 16.22 1.27 10.48
N LEU A 106 15.35 1.83 11.35
CA LEU A 106 14.38 2.88 10.96
C LEU A 106 15.04 4.19 10.52
N ASP A 107 16.13 4.60 11.18
CA ASP A 107 16.86 5.83 10.88
C ASP A 107 17.90 5.65 9.75
N ARG A 108 17.99 4.45 9.18
CA ARG A 108 19.01 4.12 8.19
C ARG A 108 18.62 4.65 6.82
N GLU A 109 19.39 5.64 6.36
CA GLU A 109 19.27 6.19 5.01
C GLU A 109 19.56 5.15 3.93
N PHE A 110 18.86 5.30 2.80
CA PHE A 110 19.12 4.57 1.56
C PHE A 110 18.88 5.48 0.35
N PRO A 111 19.54 5.22 -0.79
CA PRO A 111 19.41 6.08 -1.96
C PRO A 111 17.98 6.15 -2.48
N PHE A 112 17.56 7.35 -2.89
CA PHE A 112 16.33 7.56 -3.63
C PHE A 112 16.45 7.04 -5.08
N VAL A 113 15.36 7.09 -5.85
CA VAL A 113 15.28 6.55 -7.23
C VAL A 113 16.40 7.06 -8.14
N ASP A 114 16.85 8.29 -7.96
CA ASP A 114 17.92 8.93 -8.75
C ASP A 114 19.34 8.71 -8.17
N GLY A 115 19.47 7.83 -7.17
CA GLY A 115 20.73 7.50 -6.51
C GLY A 115 21.20 8.53 -5.48
N LYS A 116 20.44 9.60 -5.24
CA LYS A 116 20.80 10.61 -4.23
C LYS A 116 20.17 10.27 -2.87
N PRO A 117 20.85 10.58 -1.75
CA PRO A 117 20.22 10.55 -0.44
C PRO A 117 19.09 11.59 -0.39
N ILE A 118 18.02 11.29 0.34
CA ILE A 118 16.98 12.27 0.67
C ILE A 118 17.58 13.15 1.79
N SER A 119 18.08 14.34 1.44
CA SER A 119 18.64 15.31 2.39
C SER A 119 17.57 16.02 3.20
#